data_AF-A0A807ZM10-F1
#
_entry.id   AF-A0A807ZM10-F1
#
_cell.length_a   1.000
_cell.length_b   1.000
_cell.length_c   1.000
_cell.angle_alpha   90.00
_cell.angle_beta   90.00
_cell.angle_gamma   90.00
#
_symmetry.space_group_name_H-M   'P 1'
#
loop_
_entity.id
_entity.type
_entity.pdbx_description
1 polymer ?
#
loop_
_entity_poly.entity_id
_entity_poly.type
_entity_poly.pdbx_seq_one_letter_code
_entity_poly.pdbx_strand_id
1 'polypeptide(L)'
;MQTHILGFPSIGRHRELKLALESFWRGDTCAQTLKETAHNLQHQHWNIQQQAGLTHVATGDFSLYDRMLDTSIMLGAIPSRFAPCDRGGKDESARYFAMARGDASRNIPALEMTKWLDTNYHYLVPEIEPDAVWTPGEHPLLEATMRAAALGFSPKPAVIGPFTWLALAKGQAKADPHSP
;
A
#
# COMPACT_ATOMS: atom_id res chain seq x y z
N MET A 1 -19.22 -12.57 -22.14
CA MET A 1 -19.30 -12.20 -20.71
C MET A 1 -17.88 -12.02 -20.20
N GLN A 2 -17.56 -10.92 -19.52
CA GLN A 2 -16.25 -10.72 -18.88
C GLN A 2 -16.34 -11.09 -17.41
N THR A 3 -15.30 -11.75 -16.88
CA THR A 3 -15.22 -12.24 -15.50
C THR A 3 -14.00 -11.62 -14.79
N HIS A 4 -14.19 -11.20 -13.53
CA HIS A 4 -13.13 -10.62 -12.71
C HIS A 4 -13.44 -10.79 -11.22
N ILE A 5 -12.45 -10.54 -10.37
CA ILE A 5 -12.63 -10.40 -8.91
C ILE A 5 -12.40 -8.93 -8.46
N LEU A 6 -12.68 -8.65 -7.19
CA LEU A 6 -12.45 -7.33 -6.58
C LEU A 6 -11.04 -7.19 -5.97
N GLY A 7 -10.41 -8.31 -5.62
CA GLY A 7 -9.06 -8.38 -5.09
C GLY A 7 -8.72 -9.80 -4.63
N PHE A 8 -7.43 -10.03 -4.39
CA PHE A 8 -6.87 -11.31 -3.99
C PHE A 8 -6.01 -11.15 -2.71
N PRO A 9 -6.03 -12.11 -1.76
CA PRO A 9 -5.23 -12.01 -0.54
C PRO A 9 -3.72 -11.90 -0.81
N SER A 10 -3.06 -10.89 -0.28
CA SER A 10 -1.62 -10.60 -0.56
C SER A 10 -0.65 -11.53 0.18
N ILE A 11 -1.11 -12.19 1.25
CA ILE A 11 -0.24 -12.85 2.24
C ILE A 11 0.52 -14.07 1.72
N GLY A 12 0.02 -14.71 0.65
CA GLY A 12 0.53 -15.95 0.09
C GLY A 12 0.01 -17.21 0.81
N ARG A 13 0.06 -18.36 0.12
CA ARG A 13 -0.51 -19.64 0.59
C ARG A 13 0.11 -20.12 1.91
N HIS A 14 1.40 -19.86 2.11
CA HIS A 14 2.16 -20.25 3.28
C HIS A 14 2.63 -19.04 4.10
N ARG A 15 1.97 -17.88 3.94
CA ARG A 15 2.29 -16.61 4.59
C ARG A 15 3.69 -16.09 4.22
N GLU A 16 4.10 -16.32 2.98
CA GLU A 16 5.39 -15.93 2.42
C GLU A 16 5.66 -14.43 2.62
N LEU A 17 4.64 -13.59 2.38
CA LEU A 17 4.78 -12.14 2.55
C LEU A 17 5.04 -11.77 4.01
N LYS A 18 4.38 -12.44 4.96
CA LYS A 18 4.60 -12.21 6.39
C LYS A 18 6.06 -12.49 6.77
N LEU A 19 6.56 -13.65 6.36
CA LEU A 19 7.91 -14.09 6.71
C LEU A 19 8.97 -13.15 6.11
N ALA A 20 8.74 -12.70 4.86
CA ALA A 20 9.60 -11.72 4.20
C ALA A 20 9.59 -10.36 4.91
N LEU A 21 8.41 -9.84 5.30
CA LEU A 21 8.31 -8.60 6.07
C LEU A 21 9.00 -8.71 7.43
N GLU A 22 8.77 -9.80 8.17
CA GLU A 22 9.42 -10.01 9.48
C GLU A 22 10.94 -10.13 9.36
N SER A 23 11.43 -10.82 8.33
CA SER A 23 12.87 -10.92 8.04
C SER A 23 13.47 -9.56 7.69
N PHE A 24 12.81 -8.79 6.82
CA PHE A 24 13.24 -7.46 6.43
C PHE A 24 13.31 -6.52 7.64
N TRP A 25 12.27 -6.52 8.50
CA TRP A 25 12.24 -5.66 9.68
C TRP A 25 13.25 -6.04 10.78
N ARG A 26 13.72 -7.29 10.82
CA ARG A 26 14.84 -7.69 11.68
C ARG A 26 16.21 -7.29 11.11
N GLY A 27 16.26 -6.89 9.84
CA GLY A 27 17.49 -6.59 9.12
C GLY A 27 18.19 -7.84 8.53
N ASP A 28 17.51 -8.99 8.51
CA ASP A 28 18.06 -10.23 7.96
C ASP A 28 18.08 -10.22 6.42
N THR A 29 17.19 -9.44 5.79
CA THR A 29 17.08 -9.28 4.33
C THR A 29 16.98 -7.81 3.95
N CYS A 30 17.32 -7.49 2.71
CA CYS A 30 17.26 -6.12 2.18
C CYS A 30 15.92 -5.85 1.45
N ALA A 31 15.66 -4.57 1.15
CA ALA A 31 14.45 -4.14 0.46
C ALA A 31 14.27 -4.81 -0.91
N GLN A 32 15.38 -5.11 -1.60
CA GLN A 32 15.36 -5.80 -2.88
C GLN A 32 14.79 -7.22 -2.76
N THR A 33 15.21 -7.99 -1.75
CA THR A 33 14.69 -9.34 -1.49
C THR A 33 13.21 -9.32 -1.12
N LEU A 34 12.77 -8.32 -0.34
CA LEU A 34 11.35 -8.13 -0.03
C LEU A 34 10.54 -7.83 -1.31
N LYS A 35 11.05 -6.94 -2.17
CA LYS A 35 10.43 -6.57 -3.44
C LYS A 35 10.32 -7.76 -4.39
N GLU A 36 11.37 -8.58 -4.50
CA GLU A 36 11.35 -9.82 -5.27
C GLU A 36 10.29 -10.81 -4.76
N THR A 37 10.18 -10.97 -3.44
CA THR A 37 9.14 -11.83 -2.84
C THR A 37 7.74 -11.32 -3.18
N ALA A 38 7.51 -10.02 -3.07
CA ALA A 38 6.23 -9.40 -3.44
C ALA A 38 5.91 -9.60 -4.93
N HIS A 39 6.89 -9.39 -5.82
CA HIS A 39 6.72 -9.56 -7.26
C HIS A 39 6.36 -11.01 -7.62
N ASN A 40 7.04 -11.97 -7.00
CA ASN A 40 6.77 -13.40 -7.21
C ASN A 40 5.35 -13.77 -6.76
N LEU A 41 4.91 -13.28 -5.60
CA LEU A 41 3.55 -13.49 -5.12
C LEU A 41 2.50 -12.87 -6.06
N GLN A 42 2.71 -11.62 -6.48
CA GLN A 42 1.81 -10.96 -7.44
C GLN A 42 1.69 -11.76 -8.74
N HIS A 43 2.81 -12.23 -9.30
CA HIS A 43 2.82 -13.07 -10.49
C HIS A 43 2.08 -14.39 -10.27
N GLN A 44 2.29 -15.06 -9.14
CA GLN A 44 1.56 -16.29 -8.80
C GLN A 44 0.04 -16.03 -8.68
N HIS A 45 -0.36 -14.95 -8.02
CA HIS A 45 -1.78 -14.58 -7.88
C HIS A 45 -2.44 -14.28 -9.23
N TRP A 46 -1.75 -13.60 -10.14
CA TRP A 46 -2.26 -13.35 -11.50
C TRP A 46 -2.40 -14.64 -12.31
N ASN A 47 -1.42 -15.55 -12.21
CA ASN A 47 -1.51 -16.87 -12.85
C ASN A 47 -2.69 -17.68 -12.32
N ILE A 48 -2.91 -17.71 -11.00
CA ILE A 48 -4.06 -18.40 -10.39
C ILE A 48 -5.37 -17.83 -10.95
N GLN A 49 -5.49 -16.51 -11.01
CA GLN A 49 -6.67 -15.82 -11.55
C GLN A 49 -6.93 -16.16 -13.03
N GLN A 50 -5.88 -16.12 -13.86
CA GLN A 50 -5.98 -16.46 -15.28
C GLN A 50 -6.32 -17.95 -15.49
N GLN A 51 -5.66 -18.86 -14.77
CA GLN A 51 -5.92 -20.30 -14.83
C GLN A 51 -7.33 -20.67 -14.36
N ALA A 52 -7.92 -19.89 -13.46
CA ALA A 52 -9.32 -20.01 -13.06
C ALA A 52 -10.32 -19.49 -14.11
N GLY A 53 -9.85 -18.99 -15.26
CA GLY A 53 -10.69 -18.52 -16.36
C GLY A 53 -11.20 -17.08 -16.20
N LEU A 54 -10.57 -16.26 -15.35
CA LEU A 54 -10.91 -14.84 -15.26
C LEU A 54 -10.45 -14.09 -16.51
N THR A 55 -11.33 -13.23 -17.05
CA THR A 55 -10.99 -12.34 -18.16
C THR A 55 -9.95 -11.31 -17.75
N HIS A 56 -10.06 -10.79 -16.51
CA HIS A 56 -9.15 -9.81 -15.95
C HIS A 56 -8.52 -10.29 -14.64
N VAL A 57 -7.24 -9.97 -14.45
CA VAL A 57 -6.55 -10.15 -13.17
C VAL A 57 -6.63 -8.86 -12.36
N ALA A 58 -6.87 -8.96 -11.06
CA ALA A 58 -6.86 -7.80 -10.16
C ALA A 58 -5.43 -7.28 -9.98
N THR A 59 -5.29 -5.95 -10.03
CA THR A 59 -4.09 -5.22 -9.61
C THR A 59 -4.47 -4.12 -8.61
N GLY A 60 -3.53 -3.71 -7.76
CA GLY A 60 -3.78 -2.74 -6.68
C GLY A 60 -4.45 -3.30 -5.45
N ASP A 61 -4.66 -4.61 -5.43
CA ASP A 61 -5.13 -5.44 -4.33
C ASP A 61 -3.97 -5.99 -3.46
N PHE A 62 -2.75 -5.95 -3.98
CA PHE A 62 -1.53 -6.31 -3.25
C PHE A 62 -0.96 -5.09 -2.51
N SER A 63 -0.64 -5.26 -1.23
CA SER A 63 0.04 -4.25 -0.41
C SER A 63 1.13 -4.90 0.44
N LEU A 64 2.20 -4.15 0.74
CA LEU A 64 3.20 -4.55 1.73
C LEU A 64 2.70 -4.33 3.17
N TYR A 65 1.65 -3.53 3.35
CA TYR A 65 1.07 -3.29 4.68
C TYR A 65 -0.43 -3.00 4.60
N ASP A 66 -0.81 -1.88 3.97
CA ASP A 66 -2.18 -1.41 3.88
C ASP A 66 -2.46 -0.60 2.60
N ARG A 67 -3.63 -0.83 2.01
CA ARG A 67 -4.04 -0.20 0.75
C ARG A 67 -4.42 1.28 0.90
N MET A 68 -4.89 1.68 2.09
CA MET A 68 -5.12 3.10 2.38
C MET A 68 -3.79 3.85 2.48
N LEU A 69 -2.79 3.25 3.15
CA LEU A 69 -1.41 3.76 3.13
C LEU A 69 -0.84 3.84 1.71
N ASP A 70 -1.00 2.81 0.87
CA ASP A 70 -0.53 2.84 -0.52
C ASP A 70 -1.13 4.03 -1.29
N THR A 71 -2.41 4.31 -1.06
CA THR A 71 -3.11 5.47 -1.65
C THR A 71 -2.58 6.80 -1.09
N SER A 72 -2.27 6.89 0.21
CA SER A 72 -1.65 8.10 0.78
C SER A 72 -0.27 8.37 0.17
N ILE A 73 0.52 7.34 -0.09
CA ILE A 73 1.81 7.46 -0.81
C ILE A 73 1.61 7.88 -2.26
N MET A 74 0.61 7.32 -2.96
CA MET A 74 0.23 7.73 -4.32
C MET A 74 0.02 9.23 -4.41
N LEU A 75 -0.79 9.76 -3.49
CA LEU A 75 -1.19 11.15 -3.47
C LEU A 75 -0.05 12.06 -3.00
N GLY A 76 0.99 11.51 -2.36
CA GLY A 76 2.00 12.30 -1.65
C GLY A 76 1.46 12.92 -0.36
N ALA A 77 0.35 12.39 0.16
CA ALA A 77 -0.26 12.81 1.41
C ALA A 77 0.50 12.20 2.61
N ILE A 78 1.73 12.69 2.81
CA ILE A 78 2.67 12.20 3.81
C ILE A 78 2.78 13.26 4.92
N PRO A 79 2.41 12.93 6.17
CA PRO A 79 2.54 13.87 7.28
C PRO A 79 3.98 14.33 7.46
N SER A 80 4.16 15.62 7.74
CA SER A 80 5.46 16.29 7.78
C SER A 80 6.44 15.64 8.76
N ARG A 81 5.93 15.03 9.85
CA ARG A 81 6.74 14.28 10.82
C ARG A 81 7.51 13.10 10.23
N PHE A 82 7.08 12.55 9.08
CA PHE A 82 7.78 11.45 8.39
C PHE A 82 8.79 11.93 7.36
N ALA A 83 8.95 13.24 7.14
CA ALA A 83 9.98 13.78 6.24
C ALA A 83 11.40 13.27 6.57
N PRO A 84 11.83 13.18 7.85
CA PRO A 84 13.16 12.64 8.20
C PRO A 84 13.33 11.13 7.94
N CYS A 85 12.23 10.41 7.69
CA CYS A 85 12.25 8.97 7.38
C CYS A 85 12.49 8.69 5.89
N ASP A 86 12.46 9.73 5.05
CA ASP A 86 12.87 9.60 3.65
C ASP A 86 14.39 9.36 3.58
N ARG A 87 14.78 8.18 3.08
CA ARG A 87 16.18 7.83 2.87
C ARG A 87 16.61 7.98 1.40
N GLY A 88 15.74 8.55 0.55
CA GLY A 88 15.94 8.66 -0.88
C GLY A 88 16.17 7.30 -1.55
N GLY A 89 16.84 7.30 -2.70
CA GLY A 89 17.15 6.08 -3.47
C GLY A 89 18.05 5.03 -2.79
N LYS A 90 18.33 5.17 -1.48
CA LYS A 90 19.01 4.14 -0.67
C LYS A 90 18.02 3.13 -0.07
N ASP A 91 16.80 3.56 0.26
CA ASP A 91 15.72 2.70 0.74
C ASP A 91 14.37 3.42 0.57
N GLU A 92 13.72 3.16 -0.56
CA GLU A 92 12.41 3.71 -0.92
C GLU A 92 11.31 3.28 0.06
N SER A 93 11.51 2.17 0.78
CA SER A 93 10.53 1.59 1.70
C SER A 93 10.62 2.12 3.13
N ALA A 94 11.70 2.83 3.47
CA ALA A 94 11.93 3.32 4.84
C ALA A 94 10.80 4.23 5.33
N ARG A 95 10.41 5.22 4.52
CA ARG A 95 9.32 6.14 4.87
C ARG A 95 7.97 5.43 4.92
N TYR A 96 7.73 4.49 4.00
CA TYR A 96 6.53 3.67 3.97
C TYR A 96 6.35 2.90 5.29
N PHE A 97 7.40 2.18 5.73
CA PHE A 97 7.32 1.41 6.97
C PHE A 97 7.36 2.28 8.23
N ALA A 98 7.98 3.46 8.19
CA ALA A 98 7.89 4.42 9.28
C ALA A 98 6.44 4.91 9.48
N MET A 99 5.69 5.17 8.39
CA MET A 99 4.26 5.49 8.49
C MET A 99 3.46 4.31 9.06
N ALA A 100 3.77 3.10 8.63
CA ALA A 100 3.04 1.89 9.05
C ALA A 100 3.32 1.47 10.50
N ARG A 101 4.55 1.64 10.99
CA ARG A 101 5.02 1.04 12.26
C ARG A 101 5.77 1.99 13.19
N GLY A 102 5.97 3.24 12.78
CA GLY A 102 6.76 4.23 13.49
C GLY A 102 8.26 4.06 13.26
N ASP A 103 9.04 5.03 13.74
CA ASP A 103 10.50 4.99 13.80
C ASP A 103 10.96 5.31 15.23
N ALA A 104 11.29 4.26 15.98
CA ALA A 104 11.73 4.36 17.36
C ALA A 104 13.04 5.14 17.51
N SER A 105 13.95 5.06 16.52
CA SER A 105 15.24 5.76 16.56
C SER A 105 15.08 7.28 16.49
N ARG A 106 13.97 7.74 15.91
CA ARG A 106 13.62 9.15 15.75
C ARG A 106 12.48 9.62 16.66
N ASN A 107 11.96 8.74 17.50
CA ASN A 107 10.77 8.98 18.32
C ASN A 107 9.56 9.47 17.49
N ILE A 108 9.35 8.87 16.31
CA ILE A 108 8.22 9.19 15.42
C ILE A 108 7.16 8.08 15.56
N PRO A 109 5.94 8.39 16.02
CA PRO A 109 4.87 7.40 16.11
C PRO A 109 4.32 7.03 14.72
N ALA A 110 3.82 5.80 14.61
CA ALA A 110 3.09 5.32 13.43
C ALA A 110 1.81 6.14 13.18
N LEU A 111 1.21 5.97 12.00
CA LEU A 111 -0.17 6.40 11.76
C LEU A 111 -1.14 5.63 12.66
N GLU A 112 -2.28 6.25 12.96
CA GLU A 112 -3.37 5.58 13.66
C GLU A 112 -3.90 4.39 12.84
N MET A 113 -4.19 3.28 13.51
CA MET A 113 -4.89 2.14 12.92
C MET A 113 -6.33 2.09 13.42
N THR A 114 -7.28 1.90 12.51
CA THR A 114 -8.69 1.68 12.87
C THR A 114 -9.33 0.61 11.97
N LYS A 115 -10.52 0.13 12.35
CA LYS A 115 -11.21 -0.92 11.60
C LYS A 115 -11.60 -0.43 10.21
N TRP A 116 -11.35 -1.28 9.22
CA TRP A 116 -11.90 -1.09 7.87
C TRP A 116 -13.37 -1.48 7.88
N LEU A 117 -14.22 -0.46 7.95
CA LEU A 117 -15.68 -0.61 8.03
C LEU A 117 -16.07 -1.55 9.18
N ASP A 118 -16.93 -2.52 8.90
CA ASP A 118 -17.42 -3.54 9.82
C ASP A 118 -16.58 -4.83 9.81
N THR A 119 -15.40 -4.82 9.17
CA THR A 119 -14.52 -6.00 9.08
C THR A 119 -13.53 -6.10 10.25
N ASN A 120 -12.78 -7.21 10.30
CA ASN A 120 -11.64 -7.37 11.22
C ASN A 120 -10.31 -6.88 10.64
N TYR A 121 -10.31 -6.38 9.39
CA TYR A 121 -9.14 -5.73 8.81
C TYR A 121 -8.99 -4.34 9.42
N HIS A 122 -7.75 -3.89 9.61
CA HIS A 122 -7.44 -2.55 10.09
C HIS A 122 -6.64 -1.82 9.03
N TYR A 123 -6.99 -0.57 8.78
CA TYR A 123 -6.28 0.30 7.84
C TYR A 123 -5.55 1.42 8.59
N LEU A 124 -4.56 2.03 7.94
CA LEU A 124 -3.86 3.19 8.47
C LEU A 124 -4.62 4.46 8.07
N VAL A 125 -5.10 5.18 9.07
CA VAL A 125 -5.90 6.40 8.88
C VAL A 125 -5.05 7.46 8.19
N PRO A 126 -5.44 7.96 7.01
CA PRO A 126 -4.74 9.07 6.38
C PRO A 126 -4.85 10.34 7.24
N GLU A 127 -3.76 11.10 7.29
CA GLU A 127 -3.69 12.34 8.04
C GLU A 127 -3.47 13.54 7.10
N ILE A 128 -4.32 14.55 7.23
CA ILE A 128 -4.30 15.77 6.40
C ILE A 128 -3.86 16.96 7.26
N GLU A 129 -2.78 17.63 6.85
CA GLU A 129 -2.29 18.85 7.50
C GLU A 129 -2.77 20.09 6.71
N PRO A 130 -3.11 21.23 7.37
CA PRO A 130 -3.68 22.42 6.71
C PRO A 130 -2.85 22.99 5.57
N ASP A 131 -1.53 22.96 5.71
CA ASP A 131 -0.58 23.51 4.74
C ASP A 131 0.17 22.40 3.98
N ALA A 132 -0.40 21.19 3.93
CA ALA A 132 0.22 20.06 3.26
C ALA A 132 0.37 20.30 1.76
N VAL A 133 1.61 20.26 1.27
CA VAL A 133 1.90 20.23 -0.16
C VAL A 133 2.05 18.78 -0.60
N TRP A 134 1.07 18.30 -1.35
CA TRP A 134 1.07 16.94 -1.87
C TRP A 134 1.81 16.87 -3.19
N THR A 135 2.89 16.09 -3.23
CA THR A 135 3.61 15.78 -4.47
C THR A 135 3.33 14.32 -4.82
N PRO A 136 2.55 14.04 -5.88
CA PRO A 136 2.24 12.68 -6.26
C PRO A 136 3.52 11.86 -6.46
N GLY A 137 3.57 10.70 -5.80
CA GLY A 137 4.67 9.75 -5.91
C GLY A 137 4.38 8.67 -6.96
N GLU A 138 5.36 7.81 -7.20
CA GLU A 138 5.13 6.58 -7.95
C GLU A 138 4.25 5.63 -7.13
N HIS A 139 3.11 5.24 -7.68
CA HIS A 139 2.18 4.36 -6.99
C HIS A 139 2.51 2.89 -7.28
N PRO A 140 2.61 2.00 -6.26
CA PRO A 140 2.82 0.57 -6.47
C PRO A 140 1.81 -0.09 -7.42
N LEU A 141 0.57 0.41 -7.50
CA LEU A 141 -0.41 -0.06 -8.47
C LEU A 141 0.03 0.15 -9.92
N LEU A 142 0.64 1.30 -10.24
CA LEU A 142 0.97 1.64 -11.62
C LEU A 142 2.03 0.68 -12.14
N GLU A 143 3.08 0.49 -11.35
CA GLU A 143 4.13 -0.50 -11.63
C GLU A 143 3.54 -1.91 -11.76
N ALA A 144 2.73 -2.34 -10.80
CA ALA A 144 2.13 -3.68 -10.82
C ALA A 144 1.20 -3.88 -12.03
N THR A 145 0.44 -2.85 -12.42
CA THR A 145 -0.48 -2.89 -13.56
C THR A 145 0.29 -2.96 -14.87
N MET A 146 1.34 -2.14 -15.02
CA MET A 146 2.22 -2.18 -16.20
C MET A 146 2.94 -3.52 -16.31
N ARG A 147 3.43 -4.06 -15.18
CA ARG A 147 4.09 -5.36 -15.16
C ARG A 147 3.14 -6.50 -15.50
N ALA A 148 1.92 -6.50 -14.96
CA ALA A 148 0.92 -7.49 -15.32
C ALA A 148 0.60 -7.46 -16.82
N ALA A 149 0.42 -6.26 -17.40
CA ALA A 149 0.21 -6.11 -18.84
C ALA A 149 1.42 -6.61 -19.66
N ALA A 150 2.64 -6.27 -19.26
CA ALA A 150 3.87 -6.70 -19.93
C ALA A 150 4.07 -8.22 -19.91
N LEU A 151 3.55 -8.91 -18.90
CA LEU A 151 3.56 -10.37 -18.77
C LEU A 151 2.40 -11.05 -19.53
N GLY A 152 1.58 -10.30 -20.27
CA GLY A 152 0.50 -10.83 -21.10
C GLY A 152 -0.83 -11.03 -20.38
N PHE A 153 -0.97 -10.54 -19.14
CA PHE A 153 -2.27 -10.51 -18.46
C PHE A 153 -3.12 -9.34 -18.93
N SER A 154 -4.44 -9.41 -18.70
CA SER A 154 -5.35 -8.27 -18.82
C SER A 154 -5.64 -7.69 -17.43
N PRO A 155 -4.85 -6.71 -16.94
CA PRO A 155 -5.03 -6.19 -15.59
C PRO A 155 -6.27 -5.30 -15.47
N LYS A 156 -6.92 -5.39 -14.32
CA LYS A 156 -7.98 -4.47 -13.87
C LYS A 156 -7.50 -3.78 -12.59
N PRO A 157 -7.03 -2.52 -12.67
CA PRO A 157 -6.55 -1.77 -11.51
C PRO A 157 -7.69 -1.41 -10.56
N ALA A 158 -7.48 -1.64 -9.27
CA ALA A 158 -8.38 -1.25 -8.19
C ALA A 158 -7.71 -0.21 -7.28
N VAL A 159 -8.27 1.00 -7.27
CA VAL A 159 -7.83 2.15 -6.44
C VAL A 159 -8.91 2.45 -5.41
N ILE A 160 -8.52 2.91 -4.22
CA ILE A 160 -9.47 3.54 -3.30
C ILE A 160 -9.95 4.85 -3.91
N GLY A 161 -11.27 5.02 -4.04
CA GLY A 161 -11.85 6.23 -4.60
C GLY A 161 -11.47 7.48 -3.79
N PRO A 162 -11.24 8.64 -4.43
CA PRO A 162 -10.76 9.84 -3.74
C PRO A 162 -11.71 10.33 -2.63
N PHE A 163 -13.02 10.23 -2.86
CA PHE A 163 -14.01 10.57 -1.82
C PHE A 163 -14.01 9.59 -0.65
N THR A 164 -13.79 8.30 -0.91
CA THR A 164 -13.65 7.29 0.16
C THR A 164 -12.38 7.54 0.97
N TRP A 165 -11.28 7.86 0.30
CA TRP A 165 -10.02 8.19 0.97
C TRP A 165 -10.19 9.41 1.87
N LEU A 166 -10.78 10.50 1.36
CA LEU A 166 -11.05 11.72 2.14
C LEU A 166 -12.03 11.47 3.30
N ALA A 167 -13.12 10.74 3.06
CA ALA A 167 -14.13 10.46 4.09
C ALA A 167 -13.64 9.52 5.21
N LEU A 168 -12.53 8.81 4.99
CA LEU A 168 -11.89 7.92 5.96
C LEU A 168 -10.57 8.48 6.51
N ALA A 169 -10.20 9.71 6.10
CA ALA A 169 -9.06 10.44 6.60
C ALA A 169 -9.44 11.27 7.84
N LYS A 170 -8.42 11.72 8.58
CA LYS A 170 -8.56 12.74 9.62
C LYS A 170 -7.69 13.92 9.25
N GLY A 171 -8.23 15.13 9.33
CA GLY A 171 -7.41 16.33 9.20
C GLY A 171 -7.12 16.98 10.55
N GLN A 172 -6.11 17.82 10.57
CA GLN A 172 -5.80 18.67 11.72
C GLN A 172 -6.47 20.03 11.55
N ALA A 173 -7.12 20.53 12.61
CA ALA A 173 -7.76 21.84 12.62
C ALA A 173 -8.65 22.08 11.38
N LYS A 174 -8.36 23.13 10.58
CA LYS A 174 -9.14 23.50 9.38
C LYS A 174 -9.04 22.50 8.23
N ALA A 175 -8.15 21.52 8.30
CA ALA A 175 -7.95 20.52 7.25
C ALA A 175 -8.84 19.28 7.44
N ASP A 176 -9.57 19.19 8.55
CA ASP A 176 -10.43 18.05 8.85
C ASP A 176 -11.62 17.98 7.89
N PRO A 177 -11.74 16.93 7.06
CA PRO A 177 -12.87 16.74 6.15
C PRO A 177 -14.23 16.67 6.85
N HIS A 178 -14.23 16.49 8.17
CA HIS A 178 -15.42 16.39 9.00
C HIS A 178 -15.69 17.64 9.85
N SER A 179 -14.85 18.68 9.74
CA SER A 179 -15.13 19.96 10.40
C SER A 179 -16.27 20.73 9.69
N PRO A 180 -17.23 21.30 10.43
CA PRO A 180 -18.37 22.04 9.88
C PRO A 180 -17.98 23.39 9.26
#